data_AF-C4R5Y4-F1
#
_entry.id   AF-C4R5Y4-F1
#
_cell.length_a   1.000
_cell.length_b   1.000
_cell.length_c   1.000
_cell.angle_alpha   90.00
_cell.angle_beta   90.00
_cell.angle_gamma   90.00
#
_symmetry.space_group_name_H-M   'P 1'
#
loop_
_entity.id
_entity.type
_entity.pdbx_description
1 polymer ?
#
loop_
_entity_poly.entity_id
_entity_poly.type
_entity_poly.pdbx_seq_one_letter_code
_entity_poly.pdbx_strand_id
1 'polypeptide(L)' 'MSGHHIHTPSYIKPPTGGWNFTPANWKQNTVLVLVGFTACCVGLYKLGEAGSYNPKLKYKEEELSRWNQSAKKN' A
#
# COMPACT_ATOMS: atom_id res chain seq x y z
N MET A 1 23.80 -17.68 -16.42
CA MET A 1 24.42 -17.13 -17.64
C MET A 1 24.91 -15.73 -17.31
N SER A 2 26.22 -15.52 -17.16
CA SER A 2 26.77 -14.19 -16.92
C SER A 2 27.12 -13.59 -18.28
N GLY A 3 26.29 -12.69 -18.79
CA GLY A 3 26.56 -11.93 -20.01
C GLY A 3 27.65 -10.88 -19.78
N HIS A 4 28.21 -10.35 -20.87
CA HIS A 4 29.22 -9.29 -20.85
C HIS A 4 28.82 -8.14 -19.90
N HIS A 5 29.62 -7.94 -18.85
CA HIS A 5 29.48 -6.79 -17.95
C HIS A 5 30.25 -5.62 -18.53
N ILE A 6 29.52 -4.55 -18.90
CA ILE A 6 30.15 -3.27 -19.24
C ILE A 6 30.70 -2.68 -17.95
N HIS A 7 32.02 -2.45 -17.88
CA HIS A 7 32.64 -1.77 -16.75
C HIS A 7 32.10 -0.33 -16.67
N THR A 8 31.30 -0.06 -15.64
CA THR A 8 30.81 1.28 -15.33
C THR A 8 31.68 1.90 -14.23
N PRO A 9 31.93 3.23 -14.26
CA PRO A 9 32.74 3.89 -13.25
C PRO A 9 32.05 3.89 -11.88
N SER A 10 32.75 3.46 -10.83
CA SER A 10 32.19 3.30 -9.47
C SER A 10 31.82 4.62 -8.76
N TYR A 11 32.28 5.75 -9.27
CA TYR A 11 31.92 7.08 -8.74
C TYR A 11 30.54 7.56 -9.21
N ILE A 12 29.98 6.97 -10.26
CA ILE A 12 28.64 7.29 -10.75
C ILE A 12 27.64 6.49 -9.90
N LYS A 13 26.91 7.19 -9.02
CA LYS A 13 25.93 6.60 -8.10
C LYS A 13 24.51 7.06 -8.47
N PRO A 14 23.89 6.47 -9.50
CA PRO A 14 22.53 6.84 -9.86
C PRO A 14 21.55 6.40 -8.76
N PRO A 15 20.46 7.14 -8.54
CA PRO A 15 19.48 6.82 -7.49
C PRO A 15 18.79 5.47 -7.71
N THR A 16 18.76 4.98 -8.95
CA THR A 16 18.15 3.70 -9.34
C THR A 16 19.12 2.51 -9.28
N GLY A 17 20.36 2.70 -8.85
CA GLY A 17 21.38 1.65 -8.73
C GLY A 17 22.21 1.42 -10.00
N GLY A 18 21.72 1.80 -11.18
CA GLY A 18 22.47 1.69 -12.43
C GLY A 18 22.33 0.32 -13.10
N TRP A 19 23.24 -0.02 -14.01
CA TRP A 19 23.10 -1.22 -14.85
C TRP A 19 23.44 -2.51 -14.09
N ASN A 20 22.52 -3.48 -14.07
CA ASN A 20 22.67 -4.77 -13.40
C ASN A 20 23.05 -4.68 -11.90
N PHE A 21 22.59 -3.64 -11.21
CA PHE A 21 22.89 -3.41 -9.80
C PHE A 21 21.96 -4.21 -8.89
N THR A 22 22.52 -5.24 -8.25
CA THR A 22 21.85 -5.98 -7.18
C THR A 22 22.77 -5.97 -5.96
N PRO A 23 22.49 -5.12 -4.94
CA PRO A 23 23.33 -5.07 -3.76
C PRO A 23 23.17 -6.35 -2.93
N ALA A 24 24.20 -6.74 -2.18
CA ALA A 24 24.18 -7.96 -1.38
C ALA A 24 23.04 -8.00 -0.34
N ASN A 25 22.60 -6.83 0.14
CA ASN A 25 21.52 -6.66 1.10
C ASN A 25 20.14 -6.38 0.47
N TRP A 26 19.94 -6.65 -0.83
CA TRP A 26 18.69 -6.35 -1.52
C TRP A 26 17.46 -6.92 -0.80
N LYS A 27 17.55 -8.14 -0.26
CA LYS A 27 16.43 -8.79 0.46
C LYS A 27 15.99 -8.00 1.68
N GLN A 28 16.94 -7.57 2.51
CA GLN A 28 16.64 -6.79 3.71
C GLN A 28 16.06 -5.42 3.35
N ASN A 29 16.63 -4.76 2.33
CA ASN A 29 16.11 -3.47 1.85
C ASN A 29 14.69 -3.60 1.31
N THR A 30 14.38 -4.65 0.54
CA THR A 30 13.03 -4.92 0.04
C THR A 30 12.04 -5.11 1.18
N VAL A 31 12.40 -5.86 2.23
CA VAL A 31 11.53 -6.04 3.40
C VAL A 31 11.21 -4.69 4.07
N LEU A 32 12.22 -3.85 4.29
CA LEU A 32 12.01 -2.52 4.89
C LEU A 32 11.07 -1.64 4.06
N VAL A 33 11.26 -1.63 2.74
CA VAL A 33 10.41 -0.86 1.82
C VAL A 33 8.96 -1.37 1.84
N LEU A 34 8.77 -2.69 1.80
CA LEU A 34 7.42 -3.28 1.82
C LEU A 34 6.70 -3.04 3.15
N VAL A 35 7.41 -3.09 4.27
CA VAL A 35 6.85 -2.77 5.59
C VAL A 35 6.42 -1.30 5.64
N GLY A 36 7.27 -0.38 5.20
CA GLY A 36 6.94 1.05 5.13
C GLY A 36 5.74 1.33 4.24
N PHE A 37 5.69 0.71 3.06
CA PHE A 37 4.56 0.83 2.14
C PHE A 37 3.25 0.32 2.76
N THR A 38 3.29 -0.85 3.41
CA THR A 38 2.12 -1.43 4.08
C THR A 38 1.61 -0.51 5.20
N ALA A 39 2.51 0.07 6.00
CA ALA A 39 2.14 1.02 7.04
C ALA A 39 1.44 2.26 6.47
N CYS A 40 1.94 2.81 5.36
CA CYS A 40 1.30 3.93 4.66
C CYS A 40 -0.10 3.56 4.17
N CYS A 41 -0.27 2.39 3.55
CA CYS A 41 -1.58 1.92 3.08
C CYS A 41 -2.59 1.78 4.22
N VAL A 42 -2.19 1.19 5.36
CA VAL A 42 -3.04 1.06 6.54
C VAL A 42 -3.40 2.43 7.11
N GLY A 43 -2.43 3.36 7.18
CA GLY A 43 -2.68 4.73 7.64
C GLY A 43 -3.70 5.46 6.77
N LEU A 44 -3.53 5.39 5.45
CA LEU A 44 -4.48 5.99 4.50
C LEU A 44 -5.86 5.33 4.57
N TYR A 45 -5.92 4.01 4.71
CA TYR A 45 -7.18 3.29 4.90
C TYR A 45 -7.93 3.77 6.15
N LYS A 46 -7.23 3.91 7.29
CA LYS A 46 -7.82 4.39 8.53
C LYS A 46 -8.29 5.85 8.47
N LEU A 47 -7.53 6.71 7.79
CA LEU A 47 -7.96 8.08 7.51
C LEU A 47 -9.23 8.11 6.65
N GLY A 48 -9.30 7.24 5.64
CA GLY A 48 -10.48 7.04 4.82
C GLY A 48 -11.69 6.56 5.62
N GLU A 49 -11.51 5.56 6.50
CA GLU A 49 -12.58 5.10 7.41
C GLU A 49 -13.08 6.21 8.33
N ALA A 50 -12.17 7.02 8.90
CA ALA A 50 -12.55 8.11 9.78
C ALA A 50 -13.35 9.22 9.07
N GLY A 51 -13.02 9.49 7.80
CA GLY A 51 -13.76 10.44 6.95
C GLY A 51 -15.02 9.86 6.31
N SER A 52 -15.23 8.55 6.37
CA SER A 52 -16.36 7.88 5.74
C SER A 52 -17.59 7.90 6.64
N TYR A 53 -18.72 8.32 6.07
CA TYR A 53 -20.01 8.25 6.76
C TYR A 53 -20.39 6.80 7.03
N ASN A 54 -20.43 6.39 8.29
CA ASN A 54 -20.87 5.06 8.71
C ASN A 54 -22.29 5.12 9.31
N PRO A 55 -23.34 4.74 8.55
CA PRO A 55 -24.72 4.78 9.04
C PRO A 55 -24.95 3.87 10.25
N LYS A 56 -24.17 2.79 10.39
CA LYS A 56 -24.29 1.81 11.49
C LYS A 56 -23.87 2.37 12.85
N LEU A 57 -23.02 3.39 12.86
CA LEU A 57 -22.59 4.06 14.10
C LEU A 57 -23.54 5.19 14.52
N LYS A 58 -24.36 5.70 13.58
CA LYS A 58 -25.22 6.87 13.80
C LYS A 58 -26.67 6.53 14.09
N TYR A 59 -27.18 5.42 13.56
CA TYR A 59 -28.58 5.01 13.72
C TYR A 59 -28.67 3.67 14.45
N LYS A 60 -29.75 3.50 15.22
CA LYS A 60 -30.07 2.21 15.86
C LYS A 60 -30.34 1.16 14.80
N GLU A 61 -29.96 -0.10 15.07
CA GLU A 61 -30.11 -1.22 14.14
C GLU A 61 -31.56 -1.40 13.64
N GLU A 62 -32.54 -1.08 14.48
CA GLU A 62 -33.97 -1.14 14.14
C GLU A 62 -34.36 -0.17 13.00
N GLU A 63 -33.78 1.03 12.96
CA GLU A 63 -34.08 2.01 11.90
C GLU A 63 -33.40 1.62 10.57
N LEU A 64 -32.18 1.09 10.65
CA LEU A 64 -31.45 0.57 9.48
C LEU A 64 -32.16 -0.64 8.88
N SER A 65 -32.65 -1.54 9.72
CA SER A 65 -33.47 -2.69 9.35
C SER A 65 -34.73 -2.24 8.60
N ARG A 66 -35.46 -1.26 9.14
CA ARG A 66 -36.67 -0.72 8.52
C ARG A 66 -36.40 -0.12 7.14
N TRP A 67 -35.36 0.70 7.00
CA TRP A 67 -35.02 1.29 5.70
C TRP A 67 -34.56 0.27 4.67
N ASN A 68 -33.78 -0.74 5.07
CA ASN A 68 -33.38 -1.83 4.18
C ASN A 68 -34.57 -2.66 3.70
N GLN A 69 -35.58 -2.86 4.55
CA GLN A 69 -36.82 -3.54 4.14
C GLN A 69 -37.65 -2.68 3.18
N SER A 70 -37.72 -1.35 3.39
CA SER A 70 -38.39 -0.43 2.47
C SER A 70 -37.69 -0.34 1.11
N ALA A 71 -36.35 -0.35 1.07
CA ALA A 71 -35.58 -0.27 -0.17
C ALA A 71 -35.70 -1.54 -1.05
N LYS A 72 -35.95 -2.71 -0.45
CA LYS A 72 -36.19 -3.97 -1.17
C LYS A 72 -37.59 -4.11 -1.76
N LYS A 73 -38.52 -3.24 -1.35
CA LYS A 73 -39.94 -3.31 -1.73
C LYS A 73 -40.29 -2.48 -2.97
N ASN A 74 -39.32 -1.72 -3.50
CA ASN A 74 -39.34 -1.09 -4.83
C ASN A 74 -38.47 -1.90 -5.78
#